data_AF-R9MRL6-F1
#
_entry.id   AF-R9MRL6-F1
#
_cell.length_a   1.000
_cell.length_b   1.000
_cell.length_c   1.000
_cell.angle_alpha   90.00
_cell.angle_beta   90.00
_cell.angle_gamma   90.00
#
_symmetry.space_group_name_H-M   'P 1'
#
loop_
_entity.id
_entity.type
_entity.pdbx_description
1 polymer ?
#
loop_
_entity_poly.entity_id
_entity_poly.type
_entity_poly.pdbx_seq_one_letter_code
_entity_poly.pdbx_strand_id
1 'polypeptide(L)'
;MDEFELLGTLSERINQYVEMGMGKYFQSHNMNYYLFYPLIAIELGVLQKAPEDIDNLFRRCIAGFLYSKTVDRGIKIKKGKINIRSLKKYVKDLDQELYLMFQDYRFAREVNDINPFSKAQLNHIKNNTYKLTTSWVVDELKETDIYFYGVDNPDASKEEQIQTLEIIKAFWSKVVLEQIKIEKLEEHTELGLYGLCREIVEKDLNKWLANVRSSVFTHPKQLSGVLGYFYYRAMLKSIAINIYKDFTEDIYEIGREVLLVLNKNNCIDEICKVSGLKRDRVQTIIDYLINRGNSNVLEFPLFEVEENIVTVPSLIRVNDWQFNIINGHYSKGLKILNRENTISKVTEERIDKLLEGVQNVAVARTRKYKFVNGEGSKIESDVDCAIYDMSQNIVLIMEAKWRDNHYFDEIDKAYGRIFKTLIKAYSDQISKHQEFMSRPGSMDFIFKEDKRYVSPKETPTFCYILVDKRNQMHIADKHMISEYMLVYYLRRYINDGKLNLKRMWEEISQLRTEVKYISSSNEYKEFEIGEYKILVENGELHLDYL
;
A
#
# COMPACT_ATOMS: atom_id res chain seq x y z
N MET A 1 25.10 -26.04 -13.26
CA MET A 1 23.94 -25.67 -12.44
C MET A 1 23.37 -24.38 -12.97
N ASP A 2 22.19 -24.43 -13.56
CA ASP A 2 21.40 -23.22 -13.81
C ASP A 2 20.68 -22.86 -12.50
N GLU A 3 21.16 -21.82 -11.83
CA GLU A 3 20.61 -21.34 -10.56
C GLU A 3 19.14 -20.91 -10.72
N PHE A 4 18.76 -20.36 -11.87
CA PHE A 4 17.39 -19.90 -12.12
C PHE A 4 16.42 -21.07 -12.24
N GLU A 5 16.80 -22.09 -13.01
CA GLU A 5 16.00 -23.31 -13.16
C GLU A 5 15.84 -24.04 -11.82
N LEU A 6 16.92 -24.11 -11.04
CA LEU A 6 16.94 -24.75 -9.72
C LEU A 6 16.01 -24.05 -8.71
N LEU A 7 16.11 -22.72 -8.58
CA LEU A 7 15.25 -21.94 -7.69
C LEU A 7 13.79 -21.95 -8.16
N GLY A 8 13.54 -21.89 -9.47
CA GLY A 8 12.21 -22.01 -10.04
C GLY A 8 11.56 -23.36 -9.69
N THR A 9 12.29 -24.46 -9.89
CA THR A 9 11.81 -25.82 -9.55
C THR A 9 11.56 -25.97 -8.04
N LEU A 10 12.41 -25.38 -7.19
CA LEU A 10 12.19 -25.36 -5.74
C LEU A 10 10.90 -24.62 -5.38
N SER A 11 10.70 -23.42 -5.94
CA SER A 11 9.50 -22.62 -5.72
C SER A 11 8.23 -23.37 -6.13
N GLU A 12 8.24 -24.04 -7.30
CA GLU A 12 7.13 -24.86 -7.76
C GLU A 12 6.81 -26.00 -6.78
N ARG A 13 7.83 -26.69 -6.27
CA ARG A 13 7.67 -27.79 -5.32
C ARG A 13 7.11 -27.31 -3.98
N ILE A 14 7.56 -26.17 -3.47
CA ILE A 14 7.00 -25.57 -2.24
C ILE A 14 5.53 -25.20 -2.47
N ASN A 15 5.19 -24.57 -3.60
CA ASN A 15 3.80 -24.25 -3.94
C ASN A 15 2.92 -25.50 -4.02
N GLN A 16 3.41 -26.62 -4.55
CA GLN A 16 2.67 -27.89 -4.53
C GLN A 16 2.37 -28.37 -3.12
N TYR A 17 3.34 -28.26 -2.20
CA TYR A 17 3.12 -28.60 -0.79
C TYR A 17 2.10 -27.68 -0.11
N VAL A 18 2.17 -26.37 -0.37
CA VAL A 18 1.15 -25.42 0.10
C VAL A 18 -0.23 -25.83 -0.42
N GLU A 19 -0.38 -26.16 -1.71
CA GLU A 19 -1.67 -26.60 -2.27
C GLU A 19 -2.17 -27.91 -1.66
N MET A 20 -1.28 -28.85 -1.32
CA MET A 20 -1.62 -30.08 -0.60
C MET A 20 -2.13 -29.78 0.81
N GLY A 21 -1.43 -28.91 1.55
CA GLY A 21 -1.84 -28.45 2.88
C GLY A 21 -3.20 -27.76 2.85
N MET A 22 -3.39 -26.84 1.91
CA MET A 22 -4.68 -26.18 1.69
C MET A 22 -5.77 -27.20 1.33
N GLY A 23 -5.46 -28.23 0.54
CA GLY A 23 -6.38 -29.33 0.24
C GLY A 23 -6.87 -30.03 1.51
N LYS A 24 -5.97 -30.37 2.44
CA LYS A 24 -6.31 -30.94 3.75
C LYS A 24 -7.14 -29.98 4.59
N TYR A 25 -6.75 -28.70 4.63
CA TYR A 25 -7.46 -27.66 5.36
C TYR A 25 -8.93 -27.52 4.92
N PHE A 26 -9.18 -27.50 3.61
CA PHE A 26 -10.54 -27.42 3.06
C PHE A 26 -11.35 -28.70 3.32
N GLN A 27 -10.72 -29.87 3.40
CA GLN A 27 -11.41 -31.12 3.73
C GLN A 27 -11.77 -31.24 5.21
N SER A 28 -10.95 -30.65 6.11
CA SER A 28 -11.11 -30.78 7.57
C SER A 28 -11.98 -29.69 8.19
N HIS A 29 -12.20 -28.58 7.49
CA HIS A 29 -12.95 -27.43 7.99
C HIS A 29 -14.22 -27.14 7.19
N ASN A 30 -15.15 -26.38 7.77
CA ASN A 30 -16.37 -25.94 7.08
C ASN A 30 -16.22 -24.53 6.51
N MET A 31 -17.20 -24.08 5.73
CA MET A 31 -17.17 -22.78 5.04
C MET A 31 -17.03 -21.54 5.93
N ASN A 32 -17.34 -21.60 7.24
CA ASN A 32 -17.06 -20.47 8.14
C ASN A 32 -15.57 -20.21 8.26
N TYR A 33 -14.74 -21.25 8.21
CA TYR A 33 -13.29 -21.13 8.29
C TYR A 33 -12.70 -20.40 7.09
N TYR A 34 -13.38 -20.40 5.94
CA TYR A 34 -12.83 -19.88 4.69
C TYR A 34 -13.03 -18.37 4.50
N LEU A 35 -13.99 -17.78 5.22
CA LEU A 35 -14.32 -16.35 5.09
C LEU A 35 -14.74 -15.71 6.41
N PHE A 36 -15.78 -16.24 7.06
CA PHE A 36 -16.37 -15.56 8.23
C PHE A 36 -15.43 -15.49 9.43
N TYR A 37 -14.80 -16.61 9.82
CA TYR A 37 -13.83 -16.62 10.92
C TYR A 37 -12.58 -15.79 10.61
N PRO A 38 -11.99 -15.83 9.40
CA PRO A 38 -10.94 -14.90 9.01
C PRO A 38 -11.33 -13.43 9.16
N LEU A 39 -12.52 -13.04 8.67
CA LEU A 39 -13.01 -11.67 8.80
C LEU A 39 -13.23 -11.27 10.26
N ILE A 40 -13.84 -12.16 11.06
CA ILE A 40 -14.03 -11.94 12.49
C ILE A 40 -12.68 -11.78 13.20
N ALA A 41 -11.68 -12.61 12.87
CA ALA A 41 -10.36 -12.55 13.48
C ALA A 41 -9.63 -11.24 13.19
N ILE A 42 -9.79 -10.65 11.99
CA ILE A 42 -9.27 -9.31 11.67
C ILE A 42 -9.87 -8.29 12.65
N GLU A 43 -11.19 -8.26 12.83
CA GLU A 43 -11.82 -7.28 13.70
C GLU A 43 -11.43 -7.49 15.17
N LEU A 44 -11.42 -8.75 15.65
CA LEU A 44 -10.96 -9.07 17.00
C LEU A 44 -9.51 -8.66 17.26
N GLY A 45 -8.64 -8.73 16.24
CA GLY A 45 -7.25 -8.26 16.32
C GLY A 45 -7.15 -6.74 16.44
N VAL A 46 -7.94 -6.00 15.64
CA VAL A 46 -8.01 -4.52 15.69
C VAL A 46 -8.57 -4.01 17.02
N LEU A 47 -9.44 -4.78 17.70
CA LEU A 47 -9.93 -4.43 19.03
C LEU A 47 -8.88 -4.54 20.15
N GLN A 48 -7.75 -5.19 19.88
CA GLN A 48 -6.68 -5.48 20.84
C GLN A 48 -5.39 -4.72 20.53
N LYS A 49 -5.05 -4.56 19.25
CA LYS A 49 -3.82 -3.92 18.78
C LYS A 49 -4.10 -2.95 17.64
N ALA A 50 -3.17 -2.04 17.39
CA ALA A 50 -3.28 -1.08 16.29
C ALA A 50 -3.41 -1.81 14.93
N PRO A 51 -4.16 -1.26 13.95
CA PRO A 51 -4.36 -1.90 12.65
C PRO A 51 -3.07 -2.23 11.88
N GLU A 52 -2.03 -1.41 12.06
CA GLU A 52 -0.70 -1.53 11.47
C GLU A 52 0.23 -2.50 12.21
N ASP A 53 -0.20 -3.07 13.34
CA ASP A 53 0.55 -4.12 14.03
C ASP A 53 0.76 -5.32 13.12
N ILE A 54 1.96 -5.93 13.20
CA ILE A 54 2.36 -7.02 12.32
C ILE A 54 1.39 -8.20 12.36
N ASP A 55 0.82 -8.52 13.52
CA ASP A 55 -0.12 -9.63 13.61
C ASP A 55 -1.45 -9.29 12.91
N ASN A 56 -1.85 -8.02 12.91
CA ASN A 56 -3.05 -7.56 12.22
C ASN A 56 -2.84 -7.50 10.69
N LEU A 57 -1.63 -7.13 10.25
CA LEU A 57 -1.22 -7.24 8.85
C LEU A 57 -1.28 -8.69 8.36
N PHE A 58 -0.73 -9.64 9.13
CA PHE A 58 -0.79 -11.07 8.80
C PHE A 58 -2.22 -11.60 8.74
N ARG A 59 -3.09 -11.22 9.68
CA ARG A 59 -4.51 -11.61 9.65
C ARG A 59 -5.22 -11.20 8.36
N ARG A 60 -4.97 -9.97 7.86
CA ARG A 60 -5.53 -9.50 6.58
C ARG A 60 -4.98 -10.28 5.39
N CYS A 61 -3.67 -10.51 5.36
CA CYS A 61 -3.03 -11.28 4.30
C CYS A 61 -3.50 -12.74 4.26
N ILE A 62 -3.58 -13.41 5.41
CA ILE A 62 -4.08 -14.78 5.53
C ILE A 62 -5.55 -14.86 5.11
N ALA A 63 -6.39 -13.90 5.51
CA ALA A 63 -7.79 -13.88 5.09
C ALA A 63 -7.94 -13.78 3.57
N GLY A 64 -7.14 -12.91 2.93
CA GLY A 64 -7.14 -12.78 1.48
C GLY A 64 -6.55 -13.99 0.76
N PHE A 65 -5.45 -14.56 1.27
CA PHE A 65 -4.87 -15.81 0.80
C PHE A 65 -5.90 -16.94 0.84
N LEU A 66 -6.52 -17.17 1.99
CA LEU A 66 -7.52 -18.23 2.17
C LEU A 66 -8.74 -18.02 1.26
N TYR A 67 -9.23 -16.78 1.14
CA TYR A 67 -10.34 -16.48 0.24
C TYR A 67 -9.98 -16.71 -1.23
N SER A 68 -8.78 -16.31 -1.67
CA SER A 68 -8.30 -16.57 -3.03
C SER A 68 -8.29 -18.07 -3.35
N LYS A 69 -7.72 -18.90 -2.46
CA LYS A 69 -7.68 -20.36 -2.60
C LYS A 69 -9.07 -21.00 -2.59
N THR A 70 -10.02 -20.40 -1.88
CA THR A 70 -11.42 -20.82 -1.85
C THR A 70 -12.09 -20.60 -3.21
N VAL A 71 -11.87 -19.41 -3.79
CA VAL A 71 -12.40 -19.04 -5.12
C VAL A 71 -11.77 -19.90 -6.22
N ASP A 72 -10.45 -20.11 -6.20
CA ASP A 72 -9.73 -20.95 -7.17
C ASP A 72 -10.27 -22.39 -7.22
N ARG A 73 -10.72 -22.90 -6.06
CA ARG A 73 -11.33 -24.24 -5.93
C ARG A 73 -12.81 -24.27 -6.31
N GLY A 74 -13.40 -23.14 -6.69
CA GLY A 74 -14.82 -23.03 -7.03
C GLY A 74 -15.77 -23.26 -5.85
N ILE A 75 -15.28 -23.10 -4.61
CA ILE A 75 -16.07 -23.33 -3.39
C ILE A 75 -17.06 -22.18 -3.22
N LYS A 76 -18.36 -22.47 -3.27
CA LYS A 76 -19.42 -21.50 -3.00
C LYS A 76 -19.65 -21.38 -1.49
N ILE A 77 -19.33 -20.21 -0.94
CA ILE A 77 -19.59 -19.89 0.46
C ILE A 77 -21.07 -19.57 0.64
N LYS A 78 -21.67 -20.11 1.70
CA LYS A 78 -23.02 -19.74 2.17
C LYS A 78 -22.93 -19.23 3.60
N LYS A 79 -23.86 -18.38 4.02
CA LYS A 79 -23.85 -17.86 5.38
C LYS A 79 -24.10 -18.97 6.40
N GLY A 80 -23.08 -19.29 7.19
CA GLY A 80 -23.18 -20.24 8.30
C GLY A 80 -23.47 -19.56 9.64
N LYS A 81 -23.94 -20.33 10.62
CA LYS A 81 -24.06 -19.86 12.01
C LYS A 81 -22.67 -19.76 12.63
N ILE A 82 -22.37 -18.64 13.28
CA ILE A 82 -21.10 -18.43 14.00
C ILE A 82 -21.12 -19.25 15.30
N ASN A 83 -20.33 -20.33 15.34
CA ASN A 83 -20.06 -21.09 16.56
C ASN A 83 -18.81 -20.53 17.27
N ILE A 84 -18.95 -20.11 18.53
CA ILE A 84 -17.85 -19.48 19.29
C ILE A 84 -16.74 -20.47 19.66
N ARG A 85 -17.06 -21.73 19.96
CA ARG A 85 -16.03 -22.75 20.24
C ARG A 85 -15.17 -22.98 19.00
N SER A 86 -15.79 -23.07 17.83
CA SER A 86 -15.08 -23.19 16.55
C SER A 86 -14.31 -21.92 16.19
N LEU A 87 -14.83 -20.72 16.48
CA LEU A 87 -14.09 -19.47 16.29
C LEU A 87 -12.83 -19.40 17.18
N LYS A 88 -12.95 -19.75 18.46
CA LYS A 88 -11.80 -19.83 19.37
C LYS A 88 -10.77 -20.83 18.87
N LYS A 89 -11.23 -21.99 18.38
CA LYS A 89 -10.36 -22.98 17.74
C LYS A 89 -9.68 -22.37 16.51
N TYR A 90 -10.41 -21.72 15.60
CA TYR A 90 -9.83 -21.03 14.45
C TYR A 90 -8.75 -20.02 14.84
N VAL A 91 -9.01 -19.14 15.81
CA VAL A 91 -8.03 -18.11 16.21
C VAL A 91 -6.80 -18.73 16.86
N LYS A 92 -6.96 -19.83 17.61
CA LYS A 92 -5.83 -20.58 18.17
C LYS A 92 -5.01 -21.30 17.09
N ASP A 93 -5.70 -21.88 16.10
CA ASP A 93 -5.10 -22.67 15.03
C ASP A 93 -4.50 -21.77 13.91
N LEU A 94 -4.92 -20.50 13.84
CA LEU A 94 -4.45 -19.51 12.87
C LEU A 94 -2.92 -19.46 12.82
N ASP A 95 -2.30 -19.38 13.99
CA ASP A 95 -0.84 -19.25 14.14
C ASP A 95 -0.12 -20.60 13.95
N GLN A 96 -0.83 -21.72 14.01
CA GLN A 96 -0.25 -23.07 13.99
C GLN A 96 -0.35 -23.76 12.63
N GLU A 97 -1.35 -23.46 11.81
CA GLU A 97 -1.58 -24.13 10.52
C GLU A 97 -1.55 -23.13 9.37
N LEU A 98 -2.46 -22.14 9.41
CA LEU A 98 -2.62 -21.16 8.32
C LEU A 98 -1.42 -20.22 8.20
N TYR A 99 -0.85 -19.77 9.31
CA TYR A 99 0.34 -18.94 9.31
C TYR A 99 1.51 -19.68 8.65
N LEU A 100 1.75 -20.94 9.00
CA LEU A 100 2.83 -21.75 8.41
C LEU A 100 2.64 -21.93 6.89
N MET A 101 1.43 -22.28 6.44
CA MET A 101 1.13 -22.39 5.01
C MET A 101 1.32 -21.06 4.27
N PHE A 102 0.90 -19.95 4.88
CA PHE A 102 1.06 -18.63 4.30
C PHE A 102 2.54 -18.20 4.25
N GLN A 103 3.34 -18.52 5.28
CA GLN A 103 4.79 -18.27 5.26
C GLN A 103 5.48 -19.08 4.16
N ASP A 104 5.17 -20.36 4.02
CA ASP A 104 5.75 -21.19 2.96
C ASP A 104 5.37 -20.67 1.56
N TYR A 105 4.13 -20.16 1.40
CA TYR A 105 3.70 -19.48 0.18
C TYR A 105 4.49 -18.19 -0.09
N ARG A 106 4.76 -17.37 0.94
CA ARG A 106 5.60 -16.17 0.82
C ARG A 106 7.04 -16.54 0.48
N PHE A 107 7.61 -17.51 1.19
CA PHE A 107 8.95 -18.02 0.97
C PHE A 107 9.13 -18.52 -0.47
N ALA A 108 8.17 -19.26 -1.03
CA ALA A 108 8.21 -19.70 -2.43
C ALA A 108 8.30 -18.51 -3.42
N ARG A 109 7.68 -17.37 -3.11
CA ARG A 109 7.75 -16.15 -3.94
C ARG A 109 9.10 -15.47 -3.82
N GLU A 110 9.67 -15.40 -2.62
CA GLU A 110 11.01 -14.85 -2.38
C GLU A 110 12.09 -15.65 -3.10
N VAL A 111 12.01 -16.98 -3.04
CA VAL A 111 12.91 -17.89 -3.79
C VAL A 111 12.82 -17.67 -5.30
N ASN A 112 11.63 -17.32 -5.80
CA ASN A 112 11.41 -17.03 -7.22
C ASN A 112 11.74 -15.57 -7.60
N ASP A 113 12.03 -14.67 -6.65
CA ASP A 113 12.48 -13.30 -6.97
C ASP A 113 13.97 -13.31 -7.33
N ILE A 114 14.23 -13.57 -8.60
CA ILE A 114 15.57 -13.71 -9.17
C ILE A 114 16.25 -12.36 -9.46
N ASN A 115 15.80 -11.24 -8.86
CA ASN A 115 16.44 -9.96 -9.07
C ASN A 115 17.86 -9.92 -8.44
N PRO A 116 18.91 -9.51 -9.18
CA PRO A 116 20.28 -9.55 -8.69
C PRO A 116 20.53 -8.74 -7.41
N PHE A 117 19.74 -7.72 -7.11
CA PHE A 117 19.95 -6.90 -5.92
C PHE A 117 19.62 -7.66 -4.62
N SER A 118 18.52 -8.40 -4.58
CA SER A 118 17.97 -9.04 -3.39
C SER A 118 17.63 -10.52 -3.60
N LYS A 119 18.29 -11.20 -4.56
CA LYS A 119 18.05 -12.62 -4.81
C LYS A 119 18.49 -13.47 -3.62
N ALA A 120 17.81 -14.59 -3.42
CA ALA A 120 18.28 -15.61 -2.49
C ALA A 120 19.67 -16.13 -2.92
N GLN A 121 20.51 -16.51 -1.94
CA GLN A 121 21.85 -17.04 -2.18
C GLN A 121 21.85 -18.57 -2.11
N LEU A 122 22.51 -19.20 -3.09
CA LEU A 122 22.87 -20.62 -3.06
C LEU A 122 24.37 -20.77 -2.78
N ASN A 123 24.71 -21.11 -1.54
CA ASN A 123 26.09 -21.33 -1.12
C ASN A 123 26.46 -22.80 -1.24
N HIS A 124 27.43 -23.14 -2.08
CA HIS A 124 27.91 -24.51 -2.23
C HIS A 124 28.58 -25.00 -0.93
N ILE A 125 28.19 -26.20 -0.47
CA ILE A 125 28.79 -26.85 0.70
C ILE A 125 29.70 -28.00 0.26
N LYS A 126 29.13 -29.06 -0.32
CA LYS A 126 29.84 -30.27 -0.78
C LYS A 126 28.92 -31.14 -1.64
N ASN A 127 29.45 -32.01 -2.51
CA ASN A 127 28.70 -33.05 -3.23
C ASN A 127 27.33 -32.59 -3.78
N ASN A 128 27.33 -31.62 -4.70
CA ASN A 128 26.10 -31.03 -5.27
C ASN A 128 25.09 -30.52 -4.23
N THR A 129 25.53 -30.27 -2.99
CA THR A 129 24.71 -29.75 -1.89
C THR A 129 24.93 -28.25 -1.74
N TYR A 130 23.83 -27.50 -1.71
CA TYR A 130 23.82 -26.04 -1.60
C TYR A 130 22.95 -25.63 -0.41
N LYS A 131 23.37 -24.61 0.33
CA LYS A 131 22.53 -23.93 1.32
C LYS A 131 21.85 -22.75 0.66
N LEU A 132 20.52 -22.72 0.74
CA LEU A 132 19.71 -21.58 0.40
C LEU A 132 19.64 -20.61 1.57
N THR A 133 19.71 -19.31 1.31
CA THR A 133 19.53 -18.27 2.32
C THR A 133 18.80 -17.12 1.66
N THR A 134 17.62 -16.75 2.17
CA THR A 134 16.86 -15.61 1.61
C THR A 134 17.45 -14.29 2.05
N SER A 135 16.97 -13.22 1.44
CA SER A 135 17.50 -11.88 1.65
C SER A 135 16.48 -11.02 2.39
N TRP A 136 16.99 -10.16 3.27
CA TRP A 136 16.24 -9.11 3.94
C TRP A 136 16.79 -7.76 3.52
N VAL A 137 15.96 -6.99 2.83
CA VAL A 137 16.29 -5.62 2.44
C VAL A 137 15.97 -4.68 3.59
N VAL A 138 16.98 -3.90 3.99
CA VAL A 138 16.90 -2.96 5.11
C VAL A 138 17.26 -1.57 4.61
N ASP A 139 16.35 -0.62 4.84
CA ASP A 139 16.59 0.81 4.64
C ASP A 139 16.92 1.47 5.99
N GLU A 140 17.79 2.50 5.98
CA GLU A 140 18.18 3.24 7.19
C GLU A 140 17.01 4.01 7.84
N LEU A 141 16.10 4.52 7.02
CA LEU A 141 14.86 5.15 7.47
C LEU A 141 13.69 4.22 7.16
N LYS A 142 12.68 4.17 8.02
CA LYS A 142 11.47 3.39 7.74
C LYS A 142 10.42 4.30 7.10
N GLU A 143 9.96 3.99 5.88
CA GLU A 143 8.93 4.83 5.23
C GLU A 143 7.62 4.84 6.03
N THR A 144 7.34 3.76 6.77
CA THR A 144 6.18 3.64 7.64
C THR A 144 6.15 4.72 8.71
N ASP A 145 7.31 5.08 9.26
CA ASP A 145 7.39 6.04 10.35
C ASP A 145 7.03 7.45 9.85
N ILE A 146 7.41 7.74 8.61
CA ILE A 146 7.16 9.04 7.97
C ILE A 146 5.72 9.12 7.47
N TYR A 147 5.24 8.08 6.80
CA TYR A 147 3.91 8.06 6.19
C TYR A 147 2.77 7.90 7.21
N PHE A 148 2.84 6.90 8.09
CA PHE A 148 1.72 6.57 8.99
C PHE A 148 1.65 7.47 10.22
N TYR A 149 2.80 7.89 10.75
CA TYR A 149 2.82 8.79 11.91
C TYR A 149 2.81 10.28 11.51
N GLY A 150 2.72 10.58 10.22
CA GLY A 150 2.60 11.94 9.70
C GLY A 150 3.75 12.85 10.13
N VAL A 151 4.96 12.29 10.24
CA VAL A 151 6.16 13.03 10.65
C VAL A 151 6.54 14.07 9.60
N ASP A 152 6.13 13.85 8.35
CA ASP A 152 6.27 14.81 7.26
C ASP A 152 5.37 16.05 7.42
N ASN A 153 4.22 15.94 8.09
CA ASN A 153 3.32 17.06 8.33
C ASN A 153 2.50 16.88 9.61
N PRO A 154 3.09 17.20 10.79
CA PRO A 154 2.44 17.00 12.08
C PRO A 154 1.12 17.75 12.24
N ASP A 155 1.00 18.93 11.64
CA ASP A 155 -0.23 19.74 11.70
C ASP A 155 -1.37 19.07 10.95
N ALA A 156 -1.11 18.62 9.71
CA ALA A 156 -2.10 17.89 8.93
C ALA A 156 -2.47 16.57 9.61
N SER A 157 -1.49 15.83 10.15
CA SER A 157 -1.71 14.60 10.93
C SER A 157 -2.66 14.85 12.12
N LYS A 158 -2.43 15.93 12.86
CA LYS A 158 -3.29 16.33 13.98
C LYS A 158 -4.71 16.70 13.53
N GLU A 159 -4.86 17.40 12.41
CA GLU A 159 -6.17 17.69 11.82
C GLU A 159 -6.91 16.40 11.45
N GLU A 160 -6.22 15.38 10.90
CA GLU A 160 -6.84 14.07 10.59
C GLU A 160 -7.32 13.35 11.86
N GLN A 161 -6.53 13.40 12.92
CA GLN A 161 -6.90 12.81 14.21
C GLN A 161 -8.12 13.51 14.81
N ILE A 162 -8.17 14.85 14.76
CA ILE A 162 -9.31 15.63 15.25
C ILE A 162 -10.58 15.26 14.47
N GLN A 163 -10.52 15.24 13.14
CA GLN A 163 -11.66 14.88 12.29
C GLN A 163 -12.16 13.46 12.58
N THR A 164 -11.25 12.51 12.81
CA THR A 164 -11.60 11.13 13.18
C THR A 164 -12.32 11.09 14.53
N LEU A 165 -11.86 11.86 15.52
CA LEU A 165 -12.51 11.97 16.82
C LEU A 165 -13.88 12.65 16.73
N GLU A 166 -14.03 13.66 15.88
CA GLU A 166 -15.31 14.34 15.64
C GLU A 166 -16.35 13.39 15.06
N ILE A 167 -15.99 12.55 14.09
CA ILE A 167 -16.94 11.56 13.57
C ILE A 167 -17.33 10.54 14.64
N ILE A 168 -16.38 10.05 15.43
CA ILE A 168 -16.67 9.11 16.53
C ILE A 168 -17.62 9.76 17.54
N LYS A 169 -17.36 11.01 17.92
CA LYS A 169 -18.23 11.78 18.83
C LYS A 169 -19.62 11.96 18.25
N ALA A 170 -19.76 12.27 16.96
CA ALA A 170 -21.06 12.47 16.32
C ALA A 170 -21.92 11.19 16.38
N PHE A 171 -21.34 10.04 16.02
CA PHE A 171 -22.02 8.75 16.12
C PHE A 171 -22.32 8.36 17.57
N TRP A 172 -21.36 8.53 18.48
CA TRP A 172 -21.55 8.23 19.90
C TRP A 172 -22.65 9.10 20.51
N SER A 173 -22.73 10.38 20.14
CA SER A 173 -23.76 11.29 20.63
C SER A 173 -25.15 10.84 20.18
N LYS A 174 -25.29 10.44 18.91
CA LYS A 174 -26.56 9.92 18.38
C LYS A 174 -27.00 8.62 19.05
N VAL A 175 -26.09 7.65 19.18
CA VAL A 175 -26.43 6.33 19.69
C VAL A 175 -26.57 6.33 21.21
N VAL A 176 -25.61 6.91 21.92
CA VAL A 176 -25.47 6.79 23.38
C VAL A 176 -26.09 7.96 24.12
N LEU A 177 -25.92 9.21 23.66
CA LEU A 177 -26.47 10.36 24.39
C LEU A 177 -27.94 10.62 24.04
N GLU A 178 -28.28 10.59 22.75
CA GLU A 178 -29.65 10.75 22.25
C GLU A 178 -30.45 9.44 22.30
N GLN A 179 -29.82 8.32 22.67
CA GLN A 179 -30.45 6.99 22.81
C GLN A 179 -31.16 6.53 21.53
N ILE A 180 -30.66 6.94 20.36
CA ILE A 180 -31.19 6.47 19.08
C ILE A 180 -30.71 5.04 18.85
N LYS A 181 -31.66 4.12 18.74
CA LYS A 181 -31.39 2.72 18.41
C LYS A 181 -30.60 2.59 17.11
N ILE A 182 -29.57 1.75 17.12
CA ILE A 182 -28.69 1.53 15.97
C ILE A 182 -29.51 1.03 14.77
N GLU A 183 -30.48 0.14 14.99
CA GLU A 183 -31.33 -0.42 13.94
C GLU A 183 -32.09 0.67 13.20
N LYS A 184 -32.51 1.74 13.89
CA LYS A 184 -33.18 2.89 13.27
C LYS A 184 -32.25 3.64 12.32
N LEU A 185 -30.98 3.78 12.69
CA LEU A 185 -29.94 4.40 11.87
C LEU A 185 -29.52 3.49 10.70
N GLU A 186 -29.64 2.18 10.85
CA GLU A 186 -29.42 1.22 9.76
C GLU A 186 -30.57 1.18 8.75
N GLU A 187 -31.82 1.31 9.20
CA GLU A 187 -33.02 1.40 8.35
C GLU A 187 -33.11 2.75 7.64
N HIS A 188 -32.71 3.82 8.31
CA HIS A 188 -32.78 5.19 7.80
C HIS A 188 -31.45 5.91 7.98
N THR A 189 -30.65 5.93 6.91
CA THR A 189 -29.35 6.59 6.91
C THR A 189 -29.52 8.08 7.22
N GLU A 190 -28.90 8.53 8.32
CA GLU A 190 -28.89 9.94 8.70
C GLU A 190 -27.91 10.70 7.81
N LEU A 191 -28.39 11.74 7.12
CA LEU A 191 -27.65 12.44 6.08
C LEU A 191 -26.45 13.23 6.63
N GLY A 192 -26.55 13.79 7.83
CA GLY A 192 -25.45 14.51 8.49
C GLY A 192 -24.26 13.58 8.79
N LEU A 193 -24.52 12.45 9.45
CA LEU A 193 -23.51 11.43 9.73
C LEU A 193 -22.93 10.83 8.45
N TYR A 194 -23.76 10.54 7.44
CA TYR A 194 -23.28 10.09 6.13
C TYR A 194 -22.39 11.14 5.45
N GLY A 195 -22.74 12.42 5.55
CA GLY A 195 -21.92 13.54 5.06
C GLY A 195 -20.52 13.53 5.66
N LEU A 196 -20.42 13.40 6.99
CA LEU A 196 -19.12 13.28 7.69
C LEU A 196 -18.31 12.05 7.21
N CYS A 197 -18.96 10.90 7.03
CA CYS A 197 -18.30 9.70 6.51
C CYS A 197 -17.77 9.90 5.09
N ARG A 198 -18.56 10.56 4.23
CA ARG A 198 -18.17 10.88 2.87
C ARG A 198 -16.99 11.86 2.83
N GLU A 199 -16.95 12.86 3.71
CA GLU A 199 -15.84 13.83 3.80
C GLU A 199 -14.51 13.15 4.15
N ILE A 200 -14.52 12.16 5.05
CA ILE A 200 -13.33 11.36 5.36
C ILE A 200 -12.83 10.64 4.11
N VAL A 201 -13.71 9.98 3.37
CA VAL A 201 -13.31 9.30 2.12
C VAL A 201 -12.84 10.29 1.05
N GLU A 202 -13.52 11.43 0.91
CA GLU A 202 -13.13 12.47 -0.05
C GLU A 202 -11.72 12.98 0.21
N LYS A 203 -11.32 13.10 1.48
CA LYS A 203 -9.97 13.53 1.85
C LYS A 203 -8.90 12.64 1.22
N ASP A 204 -9.05 11.33 1.30
CA ASP A 204 -8.11 10.40 0.68
C ASP A 204 -8.15 10.51 -0.84
N LEU A 205 -9.35 10.47 -1.44
CA LEU A 205 -9.48 10.53 -2.90
C LEU A 205 -9.02 11.86 -3.50
N ASN A 206 -9.12 12.96 -2.74
CA ASN A 206 -8.65 14.28 -3.15
C ASN A 206 -7.12 14.35 -3.25
N LYS A 207 -6.38 13.44 -2.60
CA LYS A 207 -4.92 13.30 -2.77
C LYS A 207 -4.52 12.99 -4.22
N TRP A 208 -5.45 12.60 -5.09
CA TRP A 208 -5.16 12.40 -6.51
C TRP A 208 -4.99 13.71 -7.32
N LEU A 209 -5.61 14.84 -6.93
CA LEU A 209 -5.56 16.19 -7.56
C LEU A 209 -5.82 16.34 -9.08
N ALA A 210 -5.71 15.28 -9.90
CA ALA A 210 -5.77 15.36 -11.37
C ALA A 210 -7.12 14.93 -11.96
N ASN A 211 -8.19 14.90 -11.15
CA ASN A 211 -9.53 14.45 -11.59
C ASN A 211 -9.45 13.07 -12.27
N VAL A 212 -8.97 12.09 -11.52
CA VAL A 212 -8.80 10.70 -11.95
C VAL A 212 -10.13 10.09 -12.38
N ARG A 213 -10.12 9.32 -13.46
CA ARG A 213 -11.33 8.67 -14.02
C ARG A 213 -11.03 7.27 -14.53
N SER A 214 -12.04 6.43 -14.59
CA SER A 214 -11.98 5.11 -15.21
C SER A 214 -13.35 4.67 -15.75
N SER A 215 -13.44 3.45 -16.25
CA SER A 215 -14.73 2.83 -16.57
C SER A 215 -15.63 2.67 -15.33
N VAL A 216 -15.04 2.52 -14.14
CA VAL A 216 -15.75 2.31 -12.86
C VAL A 216 -16.37 3.60 -12.35
N PHE A 217 -15.65 4.73 -12.45
CA PHE A 217 -16.11 6.04 -11.99
C PHE A 217 -15.63 7.16 -12.92
N THR A 218 -16.49 8.13 -13.19
CA THR A 218 -16.14 9.28 -14.04
C THR A 218 -15.64 10.48 -13.23
N HIS A 219 -15.83 10.47 -11.91
CA HIS A 219 -15.34 11.49 -10.98
C HIS A 219 -15.15 10.87 -9.59
N PRO A 220 -14.09 11.22 -8.83
CA PRO A 220 -13.84 10.64 -7.49
C PRO A 220 -15.01 10.80 -6.50
N LYS A 221 -15.80 11.89 -6.63
CA LYS A 221 -17.05 12.08 -5.87
C LYS A 221 -18.07 10.94 -6.00
N GLN A 222 -18.06 10.17 -7.10
CA GLN A 222 -18.92 8.99 -7.22
C GLN A 222 -18.43 7.87 -6.30
N LEU A 223 -17.12 7.69 -6.18
CA LEU A 223 -16.54 6.74 -5.23
C LEU A 223 -16.84 7.18 -3.80
N SER A 224 -16.64 8.46 -3.45
CA SER A 224 -16.90 8.93 -2.08
C SER A 224 -18.36 8.77 -1.68
N GLY A 225 -19.32 8.92 -2.60
CA GLY A 225 -20.73 8.66 -2.31
C GLY A 225 -21.01 7.20 -1.94
N VAL A 226 -20.41 6.24 -2.65
CA VAL A 226 -20.59 4.80 -2.37
C VAL A 226 -19.80 4.38 -1.11
N LEU A 227 -18.53 4.75 -1.05
CA LEU A 227 -17.62 4.41 0.05
C LEU A 227 -18.03 5.10 1.36
N GLY A 228 -18.55 6.33 1.30
CA GLY A 228 -19.08 7.04 2.47
C GLY A 228 -20.24 6.29 3.13
N TYR A 229 -21.08 5.60 2.34
CA TYR A 229 -22.14 4.73 2.89
C TYR A 229 -21.56 3.50 3.60
N PHE A 230 -20.58 2.82 3.00
CA PHE A 230 -19.92 1.70 3.67
C PHE A 230 -19.19 2.14 4.93
N TYR A 231 -18.56 3.32 4.92
CA TYR A 231 -17.94 3.91 6.09
C TYR A 231 -18.98 4.23 7.18
N TYR A 232 -20.15 4.75 6.81
CA TYR A 232 -21.28 4.96 7.72
C TYR A 232 -21.72 3.66 8.41
N ARG A 233 -21.93 2.59 7.62
CA ARG A 233 -22.29 1.26 8.15
C ARG A 233 -21.19 0.69 9.05
N ALA A 234 -19.92 0.86 8.66
CA ALA A 234 -18.78 0.46 9.47
C ALA A 234 -18.71 1.22 10.80
N MET A 235 -18.96 2.53 10.80
CA MET A 235 -19.00 3.34 12.01
C MET A 235 -20.13 2.92 12.96
N LEU A 236 -21.36 2.72 12.47
CA LEU A 236 -22.45 2.20 13.30
C LEU A 236 -22.08 0.87 13.95
N LYS A 237 -21.51 -0.04 13.15
CA LYS A 237 -21.12 -1.36 13.64
C LYS A 237 -19.97 -1.28 14.65
N SER A 238 -18.96 -0.43 14.43
CA SER A 238 -17.89 -0.21 15.41
C SER A 238 -18.42 0.34 16.74
N ILE A 239 -19.40 1.25 16.71
CA ILE A 239 -20.04 1.76 17.94
C ILE A 239 -20.80 0.63 18.65
N ALA A 240 -21.57 -0.18 17.91
CA ALA A 240 -22.27 -1.35 18.47
C ALA A 240 -21.30 -2.33 19.14
N ILE A 241 -20.19 -2.65 18.46
CA ILE A 241 -19.13 -3.53 18.97
C ILE A 241 -18.52 -2.95 20.25
N ASN A 242 -18.20 -1.67 20.28
CA ASN A 242 -17.61 -1.03 21.45
C ASN A 242 -18.56 -1.02 22.65
N ILE A 243 -19.85 -0.75 22.44
CA ILE A 243 -20.86 -0.86 23.50
C ILE A 243 -20.93 -2.31 24.00
N TYR A 244 -21.01 -3.29 23.10
CA TYR A 244 -21.11 -4.71 23.47
C TYR A 244 -19.86 -5.22 24.21
N LYS A 245 -18.67 -4.74 23.81
CA LYS A 245 -17.39 -5.07 24.45
C LYS A 245 -17.40 -4.78 25.95
N ASP A 246 -18.04 -3.69 26.36
CA ASP A 246 -18.13 -3.31 27.78
C ASP A 246 -19.02 -4.24 28.61
N PHE A 247 -19.85 -5.09 27.97
CA PHE A 247 -20.77 -6.02 28.61
C PHE A 247 -20.35 -7.50 28.51
N THR A 248 -19.22 -7.82 27.87
CA THR A 248 -18.74 -9.21 27.72
C THR A 248 -17.40 -9.43 28.39
N GLU A 249 -17.29 -10.50 29.18
CA GLU A 249 -16.02 -10.94 29.77
C GLU A 249 -15.13 -11.66 28.73
N ASP A 250 -15.74 -12.22 27.70
CA ASP A 250 -15.07 -12.99 26.65
C ASP A 250 -15.15 -12.26 25.32
N ILE A 251 -13.99 -11.78 24.84
CA ILE A 251 -13.88 -11.04 23.58
C ILE A 251 -14.36 -11.86 22.36
N TYR A 252 -14.31 -13.20 22.43
CA TYR A 252 -14.75 -14.04 21.32
C TYR A 252 -16.28 -14.04 21.14
N GLU A 253 -17.06 -13.78 22.19
CA GLU A 253 -18.52 -13.68 22.07
C GLU A 253 -18.94 -12.49 21.18
N ILE A 254 -18.11 -11.43 21.12
CA ILE A 254 -18.27 -10.29 20.20
C ILE A 254 -18.28 -10.77 18.73
N GLY A 255 -17.60 -11.89 18.42
CA GLY A 255 -17.48 -12.42 17.07
C GLY A 255 -18.81 -12.75 16.37
N ARG A 256 -19.93 -12.90 17.11
CA ARG A 256 -21.27 -13.03 16.51
C ARG A 256 -21.77 -11.74 15.88
N GLU A 257 -21.31 -10.60 16.38
CA GLU A 257 -21.84 -9.28 16.07
C GLU A 257 -20.96 -8.49 15.09
N VAL A 258 -19.69 -8.85 14.93
CA VAL A 258 -18.72 -8.03 14.16
C VAL A 258 -18.99 -7.96 12.66
N LEU A 259 -19.62 -8.99 12.08
CA LEU A 259 -19.85 -9.04 10.64
C LEU A 259 -20.89 -8.00 10.21
N LEU A 260 -20.53 -7.20 9.21
CA LEU A 260 -21.48 -6.39 8.45
C LEU A 260 -22.08 -7.27 7.36
N VAL A 261 -23.39 -7.51 7.43
CA VAL A 261 -24.12 -8.27 6.41
C VAL A 261 -25.23 -7.39 5.87
N LEU A 262 -25.11 -7.01 4.59
CA LEU A 262 -25.97 -6.05 3.93
C LEU A 262 -26.63 -6.71 2.72
N ASN A 263 -27.96 -6.67 2.61
CA ASN A 263 -28.59 -7.08 1.36
C ASN A 263 -28.10 -6.18 0.22
N LYS A 264 -27.61 -6.78 -0.86
CA LYS A 264 -26.95 -6.06 -1.95
C LYS A 264 -27.87 -5.04 -2.62
N ASN A 265 -29.10 -5.44 -2.93
CA ASN A 265 -30.07 -4.56 -3.60
C ASN A 265 -30.50 -3.40 -2.69
N ASN A 266 -30.79 -3.68 -1.43
CA ASN A 266 -31.16 -2.63 -0.46
C ASN A 266 -30.02 -1.64 -0.25
N CYS A 267 -28.78 -2.13 -0.19
CA CYS A 267 -27.57 -1.30 -0.10
C CYS A 267 -27.47 -0.35 -1.31
N ILE A 268 -27.66 -0.87 -2.53
CA ILE A 268 -27.67 -0.06 -3.75
C ILE A 268 -28.74 1.02 -3.70
N ASP A 269 -29.98 0.67 -3.33
CA ASP A 269 -31.10 1.60 -3.26
C ASP A 269 -30.85 2.73 -2.25
N GLU A 270 -30.37 2.38 -1.06
CA GLU A 270 -30.09 3.36 -0.01
C GLU A 270 -28.92 4.27 -0.41
N ILE A 271 -27.86 3.74 -1.05
CA ILE A 271 -26.78 4.57 -1.59
C ILE A 271 -27.31 5.54 -2.65
N CYS A 272 -28.17 5.09 -3.57
CA CYS A 272 -28.76 5.97 -4.58
C CYS A 272 -29.53 7.13 -3.92
N LYS A 273 -30.31 6.82 -2.88
CA LYS A 273 -31.11 7.80 -2.13
C LYS A 273 -30.24 8.84 -1.41
N VAL A 274 -29.18 8.42 -0.71
CA VAL A 274 -28.36 9.36 0.10
C VAL A 274 -27.30 10.08 -0.71
N SER A 275 -26.80 9.49 -1.79
CA SER A 275 -25.74 10.07 -2.63
C SER A 275 -26.28 10.83 -3.84
N GLY A 276 -27.51 10.57 -4.27
CA GLY A 276 -28.07 11.07 -5.52
C GLY A 276 -27.46 10.43 -6.78
N LEU A 277 -26.65 9.37 -6.63
CA LEU A 277 -26.07 8.64 -7.76
C LEU A 277 -27.11 7.76 -8.44
N LYS A 278 -26.93 7.54 -9.75
CA LYS A 278 -27.75 6.59 -10.51
C LYS A 278 -27.42 5.15 -10.11
N ARG A 279 -28.45 4.28 -10.13
CA ARG A 279 -28.35 2.86 -9.74
C ARG A 279 -27.26 2.10 -10.47
N ASP A 280 -27.15 2.28 -11.79
CA ASP A 280 -26.13 1.64 -12.63
C ASP A 280 -24.70 2.01 -12.19
N ARG A 281 -24.49 3.26 -11.80
CA ARG A 281 -23.19 3.73 -11.31
C ARG A 281 -22.86 3.14 -9.95
N VAL A 282 -23.81 3.12 -9.02
CA VAL A 282 -23.64 2.52 -7.69
C VAL A 282 -23.33 1.04 -7.81
N GLN A 283 -24.10 0.30 -8.62
CA GLN A 283 -23.89 -1.11 -8.92
C GLN A 283 -22.47 -1.36 -9.45
N THR A 284 -22.03 -0.57 -10.44
CA THR A 284 -20.69 -0.70 -11.04
C THR A 284 -19.58 -0.54 -10.00
N ILE A 285 -19.70 0.42 -9.09
CA ILE A 285 -18.70 0.65 -8.04
C ILE A 285 -18.72 -0.47 -7.00
N ILE A 286 -19.90 -0.94 -6.58
CA ILE A 286 -20.02 -2.08 -5.65
C ILE A 286 -19.42 -3.35 -6.26
N ASP A 287 -19.74 -3.66 -7.51
CA ASP A 287 -19.19 -4.84 -8.20
C ASP A 287 -17.68 -4.73 -8.40
N TYR A 288 -17.16 -3.51 -8.58
CA TYR A 288 -15.74 -3.26 -8.56
C TYR A 288 -15.10 -3.55 -7.20
N LEU A 289 -15.74 -3.21 -6.08
CA LEU A 289 -15.22 -3.44 -4.73
C LEU A 289 -15.37 -4.88 -4.24
N ILE A 290 -16.20 -5.70 -4.91
CA ILE A 290 -16.35 -7.12 -4.59
C ILE A 290 -15.06 -7.88 -4.91
N ASN A 291 -14.58 -8.62 -3.91
CA ASN A 291 -13.45 -9.54 -4.03
C ASN A 291 -13.88 -10.77 -4.84
N ARG A 292 -13.12 -11.07 -5.89
CA ARG A 292 -13.34 -12.21 -6.79
C ARG A 292 -12.14 -13.17 -6.80
N GLY A 293 -11.44 -13.28 -5.65
CA GLY A 293 -10.26 -14.14 -5.48
C GLY A 293 -8.93 -13.39 -5.39
N ASN A 294 -8.97 -12.08 -5.09
CA ASN A 294 -7.75 -11.29 -4.86
C ASN A 294 -7.24 -11.48 -3.43
N SER A 295 -5.93 -11.62 -3.29
CA SER A 295 -5.24 -11.81 -2.01
C SER A 295 -5.21 -10.54 -1.15
N ASN A 296 -5.37 -9.34 -1.72
CA ASN A 296 -5.44 -8.10 -0.96
C ASN A 296 -6.89 -7.74 -0.62
N VAL A 297 -7.27 -7.91 0.64
CA VAL A 297 -8.64 -7.64 1.14
C VAL A 297 -8.95 -6.16 1.32
N LEU A 298 -7.96 -5.26 1.33
CA LEU A 298 -8.22 -3.81 1.39
C LEU A 298 -8.50 -3.21 0.01
N GLU A 299 -7.94 -3.79 -1.06
CA GLU A 299 -8.27 -3.40 -2.45
C GLU A 299 -9.72 -3.75 -2.80
N PHE A 300 -10.19 -4.90 -2.31
CA PHE A 300 -11.53 -5.42 -2.54
C PHE A 300 -12.15 -5.87 -1.22
N PRO A 301 -12.70 -4.95 -0.41
CA PRO A 301 -13.13 -5.23 0.96
C PRO A 301 -14.52 -5.85 1.07
N LEU A 302 -15.23 -6.05 -0.05
CA LEU A 302 -16.59 -6.57 -0.06
C LEU A 302 -16.61 -8.02 -0.53
N PHE A 303 -17.37 -8.87 0.16
CA PHE A 303 -17.51 -10.29 -0.18
C PHE A 303 -18.97 -10.58 -0.50
N GLU A 304 -19.24 -11.06 -1.71
CA GLU A 304 -20.60 -11.43 -2.11
C GLU A 304 -20.91 -12.85 -1.64
N VAL A 305 -21.94 -12.99 -0.80
CA VAL A 305 -22.44 -14.27 -0.29
C VAL A 305 -23.95 -14.28 -0.49
N GLU A 306 -24.42 -15.12 -1.41
CA GLU A 306 -25.83 -15.18 -1.80
C GLU A 306 -26.31 -13.78 -2.25
N GLU A 307 -27.44 -13.27 -1.76
CA GLU A 307 -27.90 -11.90 -2.04
C GLU A 307 -27.26 -10.80 -1.17
N ASN A 308 -26.25 -11.14 -0.36
CA ASN A 308 -25.67 -10.24 0.63
C ASN A 308 -24.23 -9.84 0.29
N ILE A 309 -23.87 -8.62 0.70
CA ILE A 309 -22.50 -8.15 0.84
C ILE A 309 -22.08 -8.36 2.29
N VAL A 310 -20.96 -9.03 2.49
CA VAL A 310 -20.34 -9.27 3.78
C VAL A 310 -19.01 -8.52 3.86
N THR A 311 -18.74 -7.87 4.98
CA THR A 311 -17.44 -7.26 5.31
C THR A 311 -17.29 -7.09 6.83
N VAL A 312 -16.21 -6.46 7.27
CA VAL A 312 -15.99 -6.03 8.66
C VAL A 312 -15.59 -4.55 8.72
N PRO A 313 -15.89 -3.84 9.82
CA PRO A 313 -15.66 -2.41 9.91
C PRO A 313 -14.23 -1.97 9.59
N SER A 314 -13.24 -2.70 10.10
CA SER A 314 -11.82 -2.39 9.91
C SER A 314 -11.40 -2.34 8.43
N LEU A 315 -11.87 -3.25 7.57
CA LEU A 315 -11.52 -3.25 6.13
C LEU A 315 -11.98 -1.99 5.38
N ILE A 316 -12.94 -1.25 5.94
CA ILE A 316 -13.44 0.02 5.40
C ILE A 316 -12.79 1.20 6.09
N ARG A 317 -12.67 1.16 7.42
CA ARG A 317 -12.23 2.30 8.24
C ARG A 317 -10.72 2.54 8.20
N VAL A 318 -9.93 1.48 8.10
CA VAL A 318 -8.46 1.57 8.05
C VAL A 318 -7.93 1.59 6.62
N ASN A 319 -8.84 1.74 5.65
CA ASN A 319 -8.55 1.62 4.23
C ASN A 319 -7.93 2.92 3.70
N ASP A 320 -6.81 2.78 3.01
CA ASP A 320 -6.19 3.88 2.29
C ASP A 320 -6.74 3.95 0.85
N TRP A 321 -7.91 4.59 0.70
CA TRP A 321 -8.71 4.53 -0.52
C TRP A 321 -7.97 5.03 -1.76
N GLN A 322 -7.11 6.04 -1.61
CA GLN A 322 -6.32 6.55 -2.73
C GLN A 322 -5.34 5.51 -3.31
N PHE A 323 -4.87 4.54 -2.52
CA PHE A 323 -3.96 3.50 -2.99
C PHE A 323 -4.73 2.26 -3.40
N ASN A 324 -5.65 1.81 -2.55
CA ASN A 324 -6.40 0.58 -2.77
C ASN A 324 -7.27 0.64 -4.02
N ILE A 325 -7.86 1.80 -4.35
CA ILE A 325 -8.57 1.96 -5.62
C ILE A 325 -7.61 1.89 -6.80
N ILE A 326 -6.43 2.51 -6.72
CA ILE A 326 -5.49 2.55 -7.85
C ILE A 326 -4.89 1.16 -8.09
N ASN A 327 -4.39 0.50 -7.04
CA ASN A 327 -3.87 -0.86 -7.10
C ASN A 327 -4.93 -1.85 -7.59
N GLY A 328 -6.16 -1.74 -7.08
CA GLY A 328 -7.27 -2.59 -7.50
C GLY A 328 -7.61 -2.47 -8.99
N HIS A 329 -7.44 -1.29 -9.61
CA HIS A 329 -7.59 -1.14 -11.06
C HIS A 329 -6.50 -1.91 -11.82
N TYR A 330 -5.24 -1.92 -11.35
CA TYR A 330 -4.18 -2.73 -11.97
C TYR A 330 -4.44 -4.22 -11.84
N SER A 331 -4.80 -4.66 -10.64
CA SER A 331 -5.18 -6.05 -10.40
C SER A 331 -6.27 -6.51 -11.38
N LYS A 332 -7.25 -5.64 -11.68
CA LYS A 332 -8.32 -5.91 -12.64
C LYS A 332 -8.01 -5.54 -14.10
N GLY A 333 -6.78 -5.10 -14.42
CA GLY A 333 -6.39 -4.69 -15.78
C GLY A 333 -7.19 -3.50 -16.34
N LEU A 334 -7.71 -2.63 -15.47
CA LEU A 334 -8.56 -1.49 -15.84
C LEU A 334 -7.71 -0.24 -16.07
N LYS A 335 -7.99 0.47 -17.17
CA LYS A 335 -7.31 1.72 -17.50
C LYS A 335 -7.80 2.86 -16.60
N ILE A 336 -6.85 3.60 -16.03
CA ILE A 336 -7.07 4.85 -15.32
C ILE A 336 -6.62 6.02 -16.20
N LEU A 337 -7.46 7.05 -16.29
CA LEU A 337 -7.20 8.29 -17.04
C LEU A 337 -6.77 9.42 -16.10
N ASN A 338 -5.99 10.36 -16.65
CA ASN A 338 -5.38 11.49 -15.94
C ASN A 338 -4.40 11.13 -14.81
N ARG A 339 -3.94 9.87 -14.77
CA ARG A 339 -3.02 9.36 -13.73
C ARG A 339 -1.60 9.93 -13.83
N GLU A 340 -1.04 10.06 -15.03
CA GLU A 340 0.36 10.51 -15.19
C GLU A 340 0.56 11.93 -14.65
N ASN A 341 -0.50 12.74 -14.67
CA ASN A 341 -0.52 14.08 -14.08
C ASN A 341 -0.80 14.10 -12.58
N THR A 342 -0.90 12.96 -11.87
CA THR A 342 -1.23 12.98 -10.43
C THR A 342 0.02 13.12 -9.58
N ILE A 343 1.05 12.26 -9.69
CA ILE A 343 2.21 12.38 -8.77
C ILE A 343 3.04 13.60 -9.10
N SER A 344 3.51 13.80 -10.34
CA SER A 344 4.32 14.97 -10.67
C SER A 344 3.59 16.24 -10.22
N LYS A 345 2.30 16.38 -10.52
CA LYS A 345 1.50 17.53 -10.08
C LYS A 345 1.28 17.61 -8.57
N VAL A 346 0.99 16.50 -7.88
CA VAL A 346 0.79 16.48 -6.41
C VAL A 346 2.08 16.83 -5.71
N THR A 347 3.18 16.23 -6.12
CA THR A 347 4.52 16.48 -5.60
C THR A 347 4.95 17.92 -5.91
N GLU A 348 4.75 18.41 -7.13
CA GLU A 348 4.98 19.82 -7.51
C GLU A 348 4.17 20.79 -6.65
N GLU A 349 2.85 20.59 -6.51
CA GLU A 349 1.99 21.47 -5.71
C GLU A 349 2.35 21.43 -4.22
N ARG A 350 2.74 20.27 -3.68
CA ARG A 350 3.21 20.14 -2.30
C ARG A 350 4.54 20.87 -2.10
N ILE A 351 5.50 20.72 -3.01
CA ILE A 351 6.79 21.41 -2.95
C ILE A 351 6.58 22.92 -3.05
N ASP A 352 5.77 23.37 -4.01
CA ASP A 352 5.45 24.78 -4.19
C ASP A 352 4.86 25.40 -2.92
N LYS A 353 3.85 24.75 -2.34
CA LYS A 353 3.21 25.21 -1.10
C LYS A 353 4.20 25.23 0.06
N LEU A 354 5.07 24.22 0.15
CA LEU A 354 6.06 24.14 1.22
C LEU A 354 7.14 25.22 1.08
N LEU A 355 7.50 25.59 -0.15
CA LEU A 355 8.50 26.62 -0.45
C LEU A 355 7.87 28.01 -0.65
N GLU A 356 6.58 28.16 -0.37
CA GLU A 356 5.87 29.43 -0.34
C GLU A 356 6.42 30.28 0.81
N GLY A 357 7.09 31.38 0.48
CA GLY A 357 7.75 32.25 1.45
C GLY A 357 9.23 31.92 1.72
N VAL A 358 9.77 30.84 1.16
CA VAL A 358 11.21 30.56 1.22
C VAL A 358 11.95 31.46 0.23
N GLN A 359 12.88 32.27 0.74
CA GLN A 359 13.43 33.42 0.00
C GLN A 359 14.65 33.07 -0.87
N ASN A 360 15.46 32.10 -0.45
CA ASN A 360 16.74 31.78 -1.11
C ASN A 360 16.63 30.74 -2.22
N VAL A 361 15.42 30.30 -2.57
CA VAL A 361 15.21 29.24 -3.55
C VAL A 361 14.38 29.72 -4.74
N ALA A 362 14.72 29.21 -5.92
CA ALA A 362 13.84 29.24 -7.08
C ALA A 362 13.31 27.82 -7.35
N VAL A 363 12.06 27.70 -7.77
CA VAL A 363 11.39 26.43 -8.03
C VAL A 363 10.92 26.38 -9.48
N ALA A 364 11.16 25.25 -10.14
CA ALA A 364 10.63 24.97 -11.46
C ALA A 364 9.72 23.75 -11.42
N ARG A 365 8.63 23.80 -12.19
CA ARG A 365 7.64 22.74 -12.37
C ARG A 365 7.53 22.38 -13.84
N THR A 366 7.33 21.10 -14.14
CA THR A 366 7.15 20.51 -15.47
C THR A 366 7.77 21.35 -16.60
N ARG A 367 9.08 21.18 -16.83
CA ARG A 367 9.82 21.91 -17.87
C ARG A 367 10.21 21.02 -19.02
N LYS A 368 9.41 21.06 -20.09
CA LYS A 368 9.73 20.41 -21.37
C LYS A 368 10.91 21.08 -22.04
N TYR A 369 11.90 20.30 -22.43
CA TYR A 369 13.08 20.76 -23.14
C TYR A 369 13.41 19.82 -24.31
N LYS A 370 14.15 20.35 -25.28
CA LYS A 370 14.65 19.59 -26.44
C LYS A 370 16.09 19.98 -26.71
N PHE A 371 16.93 19.01 -27.04
CA PHE A 371 18.31 19.25 -27.45
C PHE A 371 18.79 18.19 -28.43
N VAL A 372 19.94 18.41 -29.06
CA VAL A 372 20.61 17.42 -29.91
C VAL A 372 21.81 16.87 -29.15
N ASN A 373 21.83 15.55 -28.91
CA ASN A 373 22.87 14.91 -28.12
C ASN A 373 24.22 14.85 -28.86
N GLY A 374 25.27 14.37 -28.17
CA GLY A 374 26.60 14.21 -28.76
C GLY A 374 26.66 13.32 -30.01
N GLU A 375 25.65 12.47 -30.22
CA GLU A 375 25.50 11.57 -31.38
C GLU A 375 24.66 12.15 -32.51
N GLY A 376 24.15 13.38 -32.38
CA GLY A 376 23.28 14.02 -33.36
C GLY A 376 21.79 13.65 -33.25
N SER A 377 21.41 12.87 -32.24
CA SER A 377 20.01 12.48 -32.00
C SER A 377 19.23 13.59 -31.30
N LYS A 378 17.99 13.83 -31.74
CA LYS A 378 17.07 14.76 -31.07
C LYS A 378 16.48 14.11 -29.82
N ILE A 379 16.77 14.70 -28.67
CA ILE A 379 16.25 14.30 -27.37
C ILE A 379 15.14 15.25 -26.96
N GLU A 380 14.04 14.70 -26.48
CA GLU A 380 12.91 15.40 -25.86
C GLU A 380 12.61 14.76 -24.51
N SER A 381 12.50 15.60 -23.48
CA SER A 381 12.22 15.20 -22.10
C SER A 381 11.62 16.39 -21.35
N ASP A 382 11.23 16.15 -20.11
CA ASP A 382 10.76 17.15 -19.17
C ASP A 382 11.33 16.90 -17.78
N VAL A 383 11.72 17.98 -17.10
CA VAL A 383 12.00 17.92 -15.66
C VAL A 383 10.68 18.07 -14.92
N ASP A 384 10.29 17.09 -14.11
CA ASP A 384 9.08 17.16 -13.28
C ASP A 384 9.17 18.32 -12.28
N CYS A 385 10.24 18.36 -11.46
CA CYS A 385 10.46 19.48 -10.54
C CYS A 385 11.95 19.77 -10.33
N ALA A 386 12.31 21.03 -10.10
CA ALA A 386 13.65 21.41 -9.69
C ALA A 386 13.63 22.52 -8.64
N ILE A 387 14.59 22.48 -7.71
CA ILE A 387 14.80 23.50 -6.69
C ILE A 387 16.24 24.00 -6.80
N TYR A 388 16.41 25.31 -6.97
CA TYR A 388 17.72 25.95 -6.95
C TYR A 388 17.89 26.76 -5.66
N ASP A 389 18.78 26.32 -4.78
CA ASP A 389 19.23 27.10 -3.62
C ASP A 389 20.36 28.05 -4.04
N MET A 390 19.98 29.31 -4.22
CA MET A 390 20.87 30.39 -4.68
C MET A 390 21.94 30.73 -3.64
N SER A 391 21.69 30.47 -2.36
CA SER A 391 22.65 30.78 -1.29
C SER A 391 23.79 29.78 -1.19
N GLN A 392 23.55 28.53 -1.58
CA GLN A 392 24.55 27.45 -1.56
C GLN A 392 25.01 27.03 -2.97
N ASN A 393 24.47 27.66 -4.01
CA ASN A 393 24.72 27.35 -5.41
C ASN A 393 24.54 25.85 -5.76
N ILE A 394 23.41 25.28 -5.31
CA ILE A 394 23.09 23.86 -5.48
C ILE A 394 21.68 23.70 -6.05
N VAL A 395 21.53 22.77 -6.99
CA VAL A 395 20.28 22.51 -7.71
C VAL A 395 19.89 21.05 -7.49
N LEU A 396 18.69 20.83 -6.98
CA LEU A 396 18.08 19.51 -6.90
C LEU A 396 17.12 19.35 -8.08
N ILE A 397 17.33 18.29 -8.86
CA ILE A 397 16.50 17.90 -10.00
C ILE A 397 15.77 16.62 -9.63
N MET A 398 14.45 16.67 -9.71
CA MET A 398 13.57 15.59 -9.30
C MET A 398 12.86 15.02 -10.51
N GLU A 399 12.94 13.69 -10.62
CA GLU A 399 12.13 12.90 -11.53
C GLU A 399 11.07 12.19 -10.68
N ALA A 400 9.79 12.40 -10.94
CA ALA A 400 8.69 11.79 -10.21
C ALA A 400 8.11 10.62 -11.01
N LYS A 401 7.92 9.47 -10.36
CA LYS A 401 7.33 8.28 -11.01
C LYS A 401 6.31 7.60 -10.11
N TRP A 402 5.26 7.09 -10.74
CA TRP A 402 4.27 6.23 -10.10
C TRP A 402 4.33 4.81 -10.68
N ARG A 403 4.86 3.85 -9.91
CA ARG A 403 4.91 2.44 -10.29
C ARG A 403 4.13 1.59 -9.30
N ASP A 404 3.09 0.93 -9.81
CA ASP A 404 1.97 0.42 -8.98
C ASP A 404 2.01 -1.11 -8.84
N ASN A 405 3.17 -1.70 -9.10
CA ASN A 405 3.41 -3.13 -8.98
C ASN A 405 4.60 -3.43 -8.05
N HIS A 406 5.00 -2.47 -7.21
CA HIS A 406 6.07 -2.59 -6.22
C HIS A 406 5.67 -3.39 -4.97
N TYR A 407 4.41 -3.83 -4.86
CA TYR A 407 3.92 -4.63 -3.75
C TYR A 407 3.23 -5.89 -4.26
N PHE A 408 3.40 -6.94 -3.50
CA PHE A 408 2.89 -8.29 -3.73
C PHE A 408 1.62 -8.56 -2.91
N ASP A 409 1.54 -7.94 -1.73
CA ASP A 409 0.41 -7.84 -0.80
C ASP A 409 0.71 -6.67 0.16
N GLU A 410 0.07 -6.62 1.32
CA GLU A 410 0.23 -5.52 2.28
C GLU A 410 1.61 -5.49 2.96
N ILE A 411 2.29 -6.64 3.03
CA ILE A 411 3.57 -6.80 3.75
C ILE A 411 4.73 -6.88 2.75
N ASP A 412 4.56 -7.59 1.63
CA ASP A 412 5.65 -7.92 0.73
C ASP A 412 5.90 -6.85 -0.33
N LYS A 413 7.08 -6.22 -0.27
CA LYS A 413 7.61 -5.37 -1.35
C LYS A 413 8.25 -6.24 -2.43
N ALA A 414 7.92 -5.96 -3.69
CA ALA A 414 8.58 -6.52 -4.86
C ALA A 414 9.87 -5.74 -5.17
N TYR A 415 10.90 -5.90 -4.32
CA TYR A 415 12.18 -5.19 -4.43
C TYR A 415 12.82 -5.30 -5.80
N GLY A 416 12.64 -6.44 -6.48
CA GLY A 416 13.12 -6.58 -7.84
C GLY A 416 12.48 -5.63 -8.85
N ARG A 417 11.21 -5.26 -8.67
CA ARG A 417 10.53 -4.26 -9.50
C ARG A 417 10.93 -2.84 -9.11
N ILE A 418 11.09 -2.59 -7.81
CA ILE A 418 11.57 -1.32 -7.27
C ILE A 418 12.96 -0.97 -7.82
N PHE A 419 13.89 -1.93 -7.77
CA PHE A 419 15.24 -1.77 -8.32
C PHE A 419 15.24 -1.47 -9.82
N LYS A 420 14.43 -2.19 -10.61
CA LYS A 420 14.28 -1.92 -12.04
C LYS A 420 13.73 -0.52 -12.30
N THR A 421 12.79 -0.04 -11.49
CA THR A 421 12.28 1.33 -11.56
C THR A 421 13.39 2.36 -11.31
N LEU A 422 14.18 2.19 -10.25
CA LEU A 422 15.32 3.05 -9.94
C LEU A 422 16.30 3.12 -11.11
N ILE A 423 16.81 1.96 -11.56
CA ILE A 423 17.81 1.90 -12.63
C ILE A 423 17.26 2.50 -13.93
N LYS A 424 16.01 2.19 -14.28
CA LYS A 424 15.38 2.73 -15.49
C LYS A 424 15.21 4.24 -15.43
N ALA A 425 14.78 4.80 -14.30
CA ALA A 425 14.66 6.25 -14.16
C ALA A 425 16.02 6.95 -14.33
N TYR A 426 17.07 6.39 -13.72
CA TYR A 426 18.41 6.96 -13.82
C TYR A 426 19.00 6.88 -15.24
N SER A 427 18.84 5.72 -15.89
CA SER A 427 19.39 5.48 -17.23
C SER A 427 18.58 6.15 -18.36
N ASP A 428 17.25 6.23 -18.25
CA ASP A 428 16.39 6.72 -19.35
C ASP A 428 16.01 8.20 -19.23
N GLN A 429 15.92 8.77 -18.01
CA GLN A 429 15.39 10.12 -17.78
C GLN A 429 16.41 11.04 -17.14
N ILE A 430 16.95 10.66 -15.98
CA ILE A 430 17.94 11.49 -15.27
C ILE A 430 19.21 11.68 -16.11
N SER A 431 19.65 10.67 -16.87
CA SER A 431 20.77 10.82 -17.82
C SER A 431 20.53 11.94 -18.85
N LYS A 432 19.29 12.08 -19.35
CA LYS A 432 18.91 13.18 -20.26
C LYS A 432 18.90 14.51 -19.54
N HIS A 433 18.50 14.56 -18.26
CA HIS A 433 18.57 15.78 -17.46
C HIS A 433 20.03 16.19 -17.24
N GLN A 434 20.90 15.24 -16.88
CA GLN A 434 22.34 15.47 -16.71
C GLN A 434 22.97 16.08 -17.97
N GLU A 435 22.69 15.50 -19.14
CA GLU A 435 23.19 16.03 -20.39
C GLU A 435 22.60 17.42 -20.70
N PHE A 436 21.30 17.63 -20.50
CA PHE A 436 20.68 18.92 -20.72
C PHE A 436 21.26 20.01 -19.80
N MET A 437 21.42 19.73 -18.51
CA MET A 437 21.90 20.69 -17.52
C MET A 437 23.38 21.03 -17.64
N SER A 438 24.17 20.17 -18.31
CA SER A 438 25.56 20.48 -18.68
C SER A 438 25.70 21.58 -19.73
N ARG A 439 24.60 21.96 -20.40
CA ARG A 439 24.60 22.92 -21.51
C ARG A 439 24.44 24.37 -21.02
N PRO A 440 25.05 25.35 -21.71
CA PRO A 440 24.86 26.76 -21.39
C PRO A 440 23.40 27.19 -21.50
N GLY A 441 22.92 27.99 -20.54
CA GLY A 441 21.57 28.55 -20.53
C GLY A 441 20.46 27.62 -20.05
N SER A 442 20.76 26.35 -19.72
CA SER A 442 19.75 25.39 -19.23
C SER A 442 19.12 25.82 -17.91
N MET A 443 19.91 26.37 -16.99
CA MET A 443 19.42 26.93 -15.73
C MET A 443 18.41 28.07 -15.96
N ASP A 444 18.79 29.04 -16.80
CA ASP A 444 17.92 30.17 -17.12
C ASP A 444 16.63 29.70 -17.78
N PHE A 445 16.70 28.68 -18.64
CA PHE A 445 15.53 28.09 -19.26
C PHE A 445 14.57 27.43 -18.25
N ILE A 446 15.11 26.61 -17.33
CA ILE A 446 14.31 25.86 -16.35
C ILE A 446 13.61 26.81 -15.36
N PHE A 447 14.33 27.79 -14.83
CA PHE A 447 13.85 28.64 -13.73
C PHE A 447 13.25 29.99 -14.18
N LYS A 448 13.17 30.28 -15.48
CA LYS A 448 12.74 31.59 -16.02
C LYS A 448 11.43 32.17 -15.46
N GLU A 449 10.50 31.34 -15.00
CA GLU A 449 9.18 31.81 -14.52
C GLU A 449 9.14 32.06 -13.01
N ASP A 450 10.16 31.62 -12.25
CA ASP A 450 10.24 31.95 -10.83
C ASP A 450 10.86 33.34 -10.67
N LYS A 451 10.08 34.27 -10.11
CA LYS A 451 10.51 35.67 -9.93
C LYS A 451 11.69 35.82 -8.97
N ARG A 452 11.95 34.81 -8.13
CA ARG A 452 13.10 34.78 -7.20
C ARG A 452 14.40 34.41 -7.91
N TYR A 453 14.33 33.81 -9.09
CA TYR A 453 15.49 33.29 -9.79
C TYR A 453 16.51 34.38 -10.14
N VAL A 454 17.78 34.09 -9.84
CA VAL A 454 18.94 34.88 -10.26
C VAL A 454 19.94 33.92 -10.89
N SER A 455 20.41 34.24 -12.09
CA SER A 455 21.37 33.38 -12.81
C SER A 455 22.64 33.16 -11.99
N PRO A 456 23.15 31.91 -11.94
CA PRO A 456 24.36 31.59 -11.19
C PRO A 456 25.59 32.29 -11.78
N LYS A 457 26.48 32.77 -10.91
CA LYS A 457 27.79 33.31 -11.32
C LYS A 457 28.82 32.21 -11.63
N GLU A 458 28.68 31.08 -10.96
CA GLU A 458 29.55 29.91 -11.07
C GLU A 458 28.69 28.66 -11.29
N THR A 459 29.22 27.64 -11.95
CA THR A 459 28.49 26.40 -12.21
C THR A 459 27.97 25.79 -10.89
N PRO A 460 26.65 25.62 -10.72
CA PRO A 460 26.09 25.04 -9.51
C PRO A 460 26.40 23.56 -9.37
N THR A 461 26.30 23.05 -8.14
CA THR A 461 26.30 21.61 -7.88
C THR A 461 24.94 21.04 -8.25
N PHE A 462 24.89 20.01 -9.11
CA PHE A 462 23.64 19.35 -9.50
C PHE A 462 23.45 18.03 -8.76
N CYS A 463 22.30 17.88 -8.13
CA CYS A 463 21.85 16.70 -7.43
C CYS A 463 20.62 16.14 -8.15
N TYR A 464 20.54 14.82 -8.29
CA TYR A 464 19.45 14.15 -9.00
C TYR A 464 18.80 13.14 -8.08
N ILE A 465 17.47 13.12 -8.04
CA ILE A 465 16.73 12.20 -7.19
C ILE A 465 15.48 11.70 -7.89
N LEU A 466 15.17 10.42 -7.69
CA LEU A 466 13.89 9.85 -8.07
C LEU A 466 12.92 10.00 -6.89
N VAL A 467 11.71 10.45 -7.16
CA VAL A 467 10.62 10.53 -6.19
C VAL A 467 9.57 9.49 -6.57
N ASP A 468 9.39 8.49 -5.71
CA ASP A 468 8.31 7.51 -5.80
C ASP A 468 7.20 7.85 -4.80
N LYS A 469 6.01 7.27 -4.96
CA LYS A 469 4.90 7.55 -4.04
C LYS A 469 5.14 7.02 -2.62
N ARG A 470 5.73 5.84 -2.47
CA ARG A 470 5.82 5.12 -1.17
C ARG A 470 7.16 4.46 -0.90
N ASN A 471 7.95 4.22 -1.95
CA ASN A 471 9.16 3.42 -1.82
C ASN A 471 10.38 4.30 -1.70
N GLN A 472 11.37 3.81 -0.96
CA GLN A 472 12.74 4.28 -1.06
C GLN A 472 13.64 3.17 -1.61
N MET A 473 14.78 3.57 -2.16
CA MET A 473 15.88 2.66 -2.49
C MET A 473 17.15 3.47 -2.78
N HIS A 474 18.27 3.07 -2.18
CA HIS A 474 19.53 3.79 -2.24
C HIS A 474 20.69 2.86 -2.62
N ILE A 475 21.08 2.90 -3.90
CA ILE A 475 22.10 2.04 -4.48
C ILE A 475 23.22 2.88 -5.06
N ALA A 476 24.41 2.77 -4.47
CA ALA A 476 25.58 3.57 -4.85
C ALA A 476 25.26 5.08 -4.87
N ASP A 477 25.28 5.71 -6.06
CA ASP A 477 25.01 7.13 -6.29
C ASP A 477 23.54 7.43 -6.68
N LYS A 478 22.67 6.41 -6.66
CA LYS A 478 21.28 6.49 -7.12
C LYS A 478 20.35 6.44 -5.94
N HIS A 479 19.57 7.50 -5.77
CA HIS A 479 18.62 7.65 -4.70
C HIS A 479 17.20 7.75 -5.24
N MET A 480 16.32 6.94 -4.67
CA MET A 480 14.88 7.06 -4.75
C MET A 480 14.34 7.24 -3.33
N ILE A 481 13.49 8.24 -3.13
CA ILE A 481 12.78 8.47 -1.87
C ILE A 481 11.28 8.53 -2.10
N SER A 482 10.51 8.30 -1.05
CA SER A 482 9.08 8.55 -1.12
C SER A 482 8.75 10.05 -1.15
N GLU A 483 7.61 10.42 -1.72
CA GLU A 483 7.09 11.79 -1.70
C GLU A 483 7.03 12.36 -0.28
N TYR A 484 6.62 11.55 0.69
CA TYR A 484 6.51 11.95 2.11
C TYR A 484 7.89 12.17 2.74
N MET A 485 8.89 11.36 2.38
CA MET A 485 10.29 11.61 2.77
C MET A 485 10.81 12.92 2.20
N LEU A 486 10.50 13.25 0.95
CA LEU A 486 10.91 14.53 0.35
C LEU A 486 10.34 15.72 1.13
N VAL A 487 9.04 15.69 1.45
CA VAL A 487 8.38 16.74 2.25
C VAL A 487 9.01 16.85 3.63
N TYR A 488 9.26 15.71 4.30
CA TYR A 488 9.94 15.66 5.59
C TYR A 488 11.31 16.34 5.53
N TYR A 489 12.14 15.97 4.55
CA TYR A 489 13.47 16.55 4.38
C TYR A 489 13.43 18.06 4.10
N LEU A 490 12.58 18.49 3.18
CA LEU A 490 12.43 19.91 2.87
C LEU A 490 12.04 20.70 4.13
N ARG A 491 11.03 20.26 4.90
CA ARG A 491 10.62 20.92 6.15
C ARG A 491 11.74 20.99 7.18
N ARG A 492 12.44 19.87 7.40
CA ARG A 492 13.53 19.77 8.38
C ARG A 492 14.66 20.76 8.10
N TYR A 493 14.89 21.06 6.82
CA TYR A 493 15.97 21.94 6.37
C TYR A 493 15.53 23.36 5.99
N ILE A 494 14.24 23.69 6.15
CA ILE A 494 13.75 25.07 6.09
C ILE A 494 13.83 25.68 7.50
N ASN A 495 14.67 26.70 7.66
CA ASN A 495 14.81 27.45 8.91
C ASN A 495 14.78 28.95 8.59
N ASP A 496 13.98 29.71 9.35
CA ASP A 496 13.83 31.17 9.21
C ASP A 496 13.58 31.63 7.76
N GLY A 497 12.70 30.91 7.04
CA GLY A 497 12.35 31.22 5.65
C GLY A 497 13.46 30.94 4.64
N LYS A 498 14.47 30.13 4.99
CA LYS A 498 15.54 29.70 4.09
C LYS A 498 15.70 28.18 4.09
N LEU A 499 15.84 27.60 2.90
CA LEU A 499 16.17 26.18 2.73
C LEU A 499 17.70 26.00 2.75
N ASN A 500 18.21 25.02 3.47
CA ASN A 500 19.61 24.58 3.33
C ASN A 500 19.66 23.28 2.50
N LEU A 501 19.68 23.43 1.18
CA LEU A 501 19.61 22.29 0.27
C LEU A 501 20.89 21.45 0.30
N LYS A 502 22.03 22.07 0.57
CA LYS A 502 23.32 21.39 0.71
C LYS A 502 23.31 20.36 1.83
N ARG A 503 22.92 20.75 3.05
CA ARG A 503 22.84 19.82 4.19
C ARG A 503 21.79 18.74 3.99
N MET A 504 20.66 19.09 3.39
CA MET A 504 19.63 18.12 3.03
C MET A 504 20.19 17.03 2.11
N TRP A 505 20.91 17.43 1.06
CA TRP A 505 21.52 16.48 0.13
C TRP A 505 22.65 15.67 0.77
N GLU A 506 23.47 16.28 1.64
CA GLU A 506 24.49 15.56 2.40
C GLU A 506 23.89 14.39 3.19
N GLU A 507 22.74 14.57 3.84
CA GLU A 507 22.01 13.48 4.53
C GLU A 507 21.47 12.43 3.55
N ILE A 508 20.76 12.85 2.48
CA ILE A 508 20.18 11.91 1.50
C ILE A 508 21.26 11.08 0.79
N SER A 509 22.39 11.70 0.44
CA SER A 509 23.50 11.05 -0.27
C SER A 509 24.22 9.99 0.55
N GLN A 510 24.05 10.01 1.87
CA GLN A 510 24.61 9.02 2.80
C GLN A 510 23.72 7.80 2.97
N LEU A 511 22.42 7.89 2.67
CA LEU A 511 21.48 6.78 2.81
C LEU A 511 21.91 5.56 2.00
N ARG A 512 21.76 4.37 2.59
CA ARG A 512 22.01 3.09 1.93
C ARG A 512 20.82 2.14 2.12
N THR A 513 20.55 1.37 1.07
CA THR A 513 19.70 0.18 1.16
C THR A 513 20.62 -1.04 1.23
N GLU A 514 20.58 -1.74 2.36
CA GLU A 514 21.40 -2.93 2.62
C GLU A 514 20.60 -4.20 2.34
N VAL A 515 21.30 -5.24 1.87
CA VAL A 515 20.75 -6.59 1.73
C VAL A 515 21.46 -7.50 2.72
N LYS A 516 20.71 -8.02 3.69
CA LYS A 516 21.20 -8.91 4.74
C LYS A 516 20.73 -10.32 4.45
N TYR A 517 21.63 -11.28 4.60
CA TYR A 517 21.31 -12.70 4.47
C TYR A 517 21.23 -13.26 5.88
N ILE A 518 20.01 -13.54 6.33
CA ILE A 518 19.74 -13.95 7.71
C ILE A 518 19.81 -15.46 7.78
N SER A 519 20.44 -15.99 8.82
CA SER A 519 20.33 -17.39 9.20
C SER A 519 20.09 -17.43 10.70
N SER A 520 19.01 -18.08 11.12
CA SER A 520 18.51 -18.06 12.49
C SER A 520 18.75 -19.36 13.25
N SER A 521 19.18 -20.41 12.57
CA SER A 521 19.35 -21.76 13.11
C SER A 521 20.34 -22.60 12.30
N ASN A 522 20.78 -23.71 12.89
CA ASN A 522 21.65 -24.70 12.26
C ASN A 522 20.88 -25.95 11.81
N GLU A 523 19.55 -25.89 11.80
CA GLU A 523 18.70 -27.00 11.39
C GLU A 523 18.14 -26.74 9.99
N TYR A 524 18.19 -27.76 9.13
CA TYR A 524 17.85 -27.62 7.72
C TYR A 524 16.93 -28.74 7.26
N LYS A 525 15.97 -28.37 6.41
CA LYS A 525 15.21 -29.27 5.55
C LYS A 525 15.96 -29.49 4.26
N GLU A 526 15.85 -30.70 3.75
CA GLU A 526 16.58 -31.15 2.57
C GLU A 526 15.63 -31.36 1.41
N PHE A 527 15.97 -30.78 0.27
CA PHE A 527 15.22 -30.89 -0.98
C PHE A 527 16.10 -31.45 -2.07
N GLU A 528 15.71 -32.58 -2.63
CA GLU A 528 16.36 -33.15 -3.81
C GLU A 528 15.73 -32.57 -5.09
N ILE A 529 16.52 -31.89 -5.91
CA ILE A 529 16.12 -31.35 -7.20
C ILE A 529 17.08 -31.87 -8.26
N GLY A 530 16.67 -32.94 -8.96
CA GLY A 530 17.53 -33.66 -9.88
C GLY A 530 18.74 -34.24 -9.15
N GLU A 531 19.94 -33.84 -9.56
CA GLU A 531 21.20 -34.23 -8.92
C GLU A 531 21.62 -33.31 -7.75
N TYR A 532 20.87 -32.23 -7.48
CA TYR A 532 21.19 -31.22 -6.50
C TYR A 532 20.43 -31.45 -5.19
N LYS A 533 21.08 -31.11 -4.09
CA LYS A 533 20.53 -31.18 -2.73
C LYS A 533 20.51 -29.79 -2.13
N ILE A 534 19.32 -29.25 -1.88
CA ILE A 534 19.14 -27.89 -1.36
C ILE A 534 18.78 -27.96 0.12
N LEU A 535 19.60 -27.33 0.95
CA LEU A 535 19.37 -27.16 2.37
C LEU A 535 18.67 -25.83 2.60
N VAL A 536 17.45 -25.89 3.12
CA VAL A 536 16.64 -24.74 3.51
C VAL A 536 16.51 -24.72 5.02
N GLU A 537 16.67 -23.56 5.64
CA GLU A 537 16.63 -23.47 7.10
C GLU A 537 15.23 -23.77 7.66
N ASN A 538 15.14 -24.50 8.77
CA ASN A 538 13.87 -24.89 9.41
C ASN A 538 12.97 -23.69 9.76
N GLY A 539 13.56 -22.53 10.07
CA GLY A 539 12.83 -21.30 10.40
C GLY A 539 12.25 -20.57 9.19
N GLU A 540 12.71 -20.87 7.98
CA GLU A 540 12.23 -20.22 6.74
C GLU A 540 11.13 -21.04 6.04
N LEU A 541 11.13 -22.36 6.23
CA LEU A 541 10.23 -23.29 5.56
C LEU A 541 9.68 -24.30 6.57
N HIS A 542 8.35 -24.33 6.72
CA HIS A 542 7.68 -25.05 7.79
C HIS A 542 7.16 -26.43 7.36
N LEU A 543 6.30 -26.56 6.34
CA LEU A 543 5.75 -27.84 5.89
C LEU A 543 5.10 -28.75 6.97
N ASP A 544 5.03 -28.32 8.23
CA ASP A 544 4.58 -29.14 9.38
C ASP A 544 3.06 -29.44 9.33
N TYR A 545 2.36 -28.83 8.37
CA TYR A 545 0.94 -29.02 8.07
C TYR A 545 0.66 -30.13 7.04
N LEU A 546 1.71 -30.74 6.47
CA LEU A 546 1.60 -31.95 5.63
C LEU A 546 1.54 -33.19 6.53
#